data_AF-M6RLD7-F1
#
_entry.id   AF-M6RLD7-F1
#
_cell.length_a   1.000
_cell.length_b   1.000
_cell.length_c   1.000
_cell.angle_alpha   90.00
_cell.angle_beta   90.00
_cell.angle_gamma   90.00
#
_symmetry.space_group_name_H-M   'P 1'
#
loop_
_entity.id
_entity.type
_entity.pdbx_description
1 polymer ?
#
loop_
_entity_poly.entity_id
_entity_poly.type
_entity_poly.pdbx_seq_one_letter_code
_entity_poly.pdbx_strand_id
1 'polypeptide(L)'
;MDETQNQLSTGQRIRLPSDEPGRATNQMFFRSRLNELETFQRNIDDGNSRLQQIDGELDRIGSLFQRARVLAVQASNGIYQGDKGFELEVAVGKEIDEILRALVDIANTRDATGRPLFGGHVIERPPFEPIESKIKGLQGIELKNQYIGVEYRGDIGEQLREIEKGEYVPVTIPGNKVFGEPI
;
A
#
# COMPACT_ATOMS: atom_id res chain seq x y z
N MET A 1 -16.80 -1.95 61.04
CA MET A 1 -17.98 -2.61 60.43
C MET A 1 -18.29 -2.06 59.04
N ASP A 2 -17.98 -0.79 58.73
CA ASP A 2 -18.25 -0.20 57.39
C ASP A 2 -17.35 -0.71 56.25
N GLU A 3 -16.14 -1.17 56.56
CA GLU A 3 -15.16 -1.59 55.55
C GLU A 3 -15.54 -2.93 54.90
N THR A 4 -15.98 -3.89 55.72
CA THR A 4 -16.42 -5.22 55.30
C THR A 4 -17.72 -5.15 54.48
N GLN A 5 -18.65 -4.26 54.87
CA GLN A 5 -19.90 -4.02 54.14
C GLN A 5 -19.66 -3.45 52.74
N ASN A 6 -18.67 -2.54 52.62
CA ASN A 6 -18.28 -1.96 51.33
C ASN A 6 -17.53 -2.94 50.41
N GLN A 7 -16.70 -3.82 50.98
CA GLN A 7 -16.03 -4.87 50.21
C GLN A 7 -17.03 -5.91 49.66
N LEU A 8 -18.09 -6.21 50.40
CA LEU A 8 -19.20 -7.06 49.95
C LEU A 8 -20.03 -6.42 48.84
N SER A 9 -20.29 -5.12 48.90
CA SER A 9 -21.12 -4.41 47.91
C SER A 9 -20.43 -4.15 46.58
N THR A 10 -19.09 -4.07 46.56
CA THR A 10 -18.31 -3.74 45.35
C THR A 10 -17.68 -4.96 44.68
N GLY A 11 -17.65 -6.11 45.37
CA GLY A 11 -16.98 -7.33 44.90
C GLY A 11 -15.45 -7.17 44.76
N GLN A 12 -14.89 -6.01 45.08
CA GLN A 12 -13.47 -5.70 44.95
C GLN A 12 -12.83 -5.64 46.33
N ARG A 13 -11.93 -6.59 46.61
CA ARG A 13 -11.19 -6.71 47.88
C ARG A 13 -10.22 -5.56 48.15
N ILE A 14 -9.88 -4.75 47.13
CA ILE A 14 -8.91 -3.65 47.22
C ILE A 14 -9.59 -2.41 46.70
N ARG A 15 -9.71 -1.38 47.54
CA ARG A 15 -10.42 -0.13 47.21
C ARG A 15 -9.48 1.05 47.02
N LEU A 16 -8.34 1.09 47.73
CA LEU A 16 -7.32 2.14 47.59
C LEU A 16 -5.92 1.53 47.31
N PRO A 17 -5.11 2.13 46.43
CA PRO A 17 -3.68 1.80 46.27
C PRO A 17 -2.88 1.90 47.57
N SER A 18 -3.38 2.69 48.51
CA SER A 18 -2.83 2.94 49.85
C SER A 18 -2.89 1.73 50.78
N ASP A 19 -3.83 0.80 50.57
CA ASP A 19 -4.07 -0.32 51.50
C ASP A 19 -3.07 -1.46 51.30
N GLU A 20 -2.62 -1.67 50.06
CA GLU A 20 -1.58 -2.65 49.70
C GLU A 20 -0.71 -2.14 48.54
N PRO A 21 0.29 -1.27 48.82
CA PRO A 21 1.09 -0.61 47.78
C PRO A 21 1.80 -1.60 46.83
N GLY A 22 2.20 -2.78 47.33
CA GLY A 22 2.78 -3.84 46.50
C GLY A 22 1.79 -4.45 45.50
N ARG A 23 0.54 -4.71 45.90
CA ARG A 23 -0.50 -5.26 44.99
C ARG A 23 -1.02 -4.22 44.03
N ALA A 24 -1.13 -2.96 44.46
CA ALA A 24 -1.47 -1.84 43.58
C ALA A 24 -0.40 -1.62 42.50
N THR A 25 0.88 -1.71 42.86
CA THR A 25 2.01 -1.62 41.91
C THR A 25 1.97 -2.76 40.89
N ASN A 26 1.73 -4.00 41.34
CA ASN A 26 1.59 -5.14 40.45
C ASN A 26 0.39 -4.98 39.49
N GLN A 27 -0.76 -4.49 40.00
CA GLN A 27 -1.93 -4.24 39.17
C GLN A 27 -1.69 -3.15 38.12
N MET A 28 -0.99 -2.06 38.48
CA MET A 28 -0.58 -1.02 37.53
C MET A 28 0.37 -1.57 36.47
N PHE A 29 1.34 -2.39 36.87
CA PHE A 29 2.26 -3.05 35.96
C PHE A 29 1.55 -3.98 34.97
N PHE A 30 0.63 -4.83 35.44
CA PHE A 30 -0.17 -5.68 34.57
C PHE A 30 -1.07 -4.87 33.63
N ARG A 31 -1.67 -3.78 34.11
CA ARG A 31 -2.45 -2.86 33.25
C ARG A 31 -1.58 -2.22 32.17
N SER A 32 -0.38 -1.76 32.51
CA SER A 32 0.57 -1.22 31.53
C SER A 32 0.91 -2.26 30.46
N ARG A 33 1.21 -3.50 30.88
CA ARG A 33 1.50 -4.61 29.95
C ARG A 33 0.31 -4.95 29.05
N LEU A 34 -0.91 -4.95 29.58
CA LEU A 34 -2.11 -5.16 28.77
C LEU A 34 -2.30 -4.07 27.72
N ASN A 35 -2.08 -2.80 28.09
CA ASN A 35 -2.16 -1.67 27.15
C ASN A 35 -1.07 -1.75 26.05
N GLU A 36 0.13 -2.17 26.42
CA GLU A 36 1.23 -2.44 25.47
C GLU A 36 0.83 -3.53 24.48
N LEU A 37 0.35 -4.68 24.99
CA LEU A 37 -0.12 -5.79 24.16
C LEU A 37 -1.28 -5.40 23.23
N GLU A 38 -2.24 -4.62 23.71
CA GLU A 38 -3.35 -4.12 22.88
C GLU A 38 -2.84 -3.20 21.75
N THR A 39 -1.81 -2.40 22.03
CA THR A 39 -1.18 -1.54 21.01
C THR A 39 -0.42 -2.36 19.99
N PHE A 40 0.33 -3.37 20.43
CA PHE A 40 1.00 -4.31 19.53
C PHE A 40 0.01 -5.07 18.64
N GLN A 41 -1.08 -5.58 19.21
CA GLN A 41 -2.12 -6.26 18.44
C GLN A 41 -2.71 -5.35 17.37
N ARG A 42 -3.05 -4.10 17.70
CA ARG A 42 -3.52 -3.11 16.72
C ARG A 42 -2.49 -2.83 15.62
N ASN A 43 -1.22 -2.69 15.99
CA ASN A 43 -0.14 -2.48 15.01
C ASN A 43 0.01 -3.66 14.05
N ILE A 44 -0.13 -4.90 14.57
CA ILE A 44 -0.10 -6.13 13.77
C ILE A 44 -1.30 -6.18 12.81
N ASP A 45 -2.50 -5.90 13.31
CA ASP A 45 -3.73 -5.95 12.50
C ASP A 45 -3.73 -4.90 11.39
N ASP A 46 -3.29 -3.67 11.71
CA ASP A 46 -3.12 -2.59 10.73
C ASP A 46 -2.03 -2.92 9.70
N GLY A 47 -0.91 -3.47 10.17
CA GLY A 47 0.20 -3.90 9.32
C GLY A 47 -0.22 -5.01 8.35
N ASN A 48 -0.88 -6.05 8.85
CA ASN A 48 -1.41 -7.15 8.04
C ASN A 48 -2.43 -6.65 7.01
N SER A 49 -3.38 -5.81 7.43
CA SER A 49 -4.38 -5.25 6.51
C SER A 49 -3.75 -4.44 5.38
N ARG A 50 -2.68 -3.70 5.69
CA ARG A 50 -1.93 -2.92 4.70
C ARG A 50 -1.11 -3.81 3.77
N LEU A 51 -0.42 -4.81 4.30
CA LEU A 51 0.35 -5.77 3.49
C LEU A 51 -0.56 -6.59 2.56
N GLN A 52 -1.73 -7.03 3.02
CA GLN A 52 -2.72 -7.71 2.18
C GLN A 52 -3.23 -6.84 1.02
N GLN A 53 -3.42 -5.54 1.26
CA GLN A 53 -3.76 -4.60 0.18
C GLN A 53 -2.62 -4.49 -0.83
N ILE A 54 -1.38 -4.35 -0.35
CA ILE A 54 -0.20 -4.29 -1.21
C ILE A 54 -0.10 -5.56 -2.07
N ASP A 55 -0.23 -6.75 -1.46
CA ASP A 55 -0.18 -8.03 -2.18
C ASP A 55 -1.27 -8.11 -3.26
N GLY A 56 -2.50 -7.70 -2.94
CA GLY A 56 -3.60 -7.66 -3.90
C GLY A 56 -3.35 -6.71 -5.08
N GLU A 57 -2.71 -5.57 -4.84
CA GLU A 57 -2.29 -4.65 -5.91
C GLU A 57 -1.12 -5.21 -6.73
N LEU A 58 -0.17 -5.90 -6.11
CA LEU A 58 0.93 -6.58 -6.80
C LEU A 58 0.44 -7.71 -7.72
N ASP A 59 -0.59 -8.47 -7.31
CA ASP A 59 -1.22 -9.49 -8.15
C ASP A 59 -1.89 -8.88 -9.39
N ARG A 60 -2.53 -7.71 -9.25
CA ARG A 60 -3.11 -6.97 -10.38
C ARG A 60 -2.02 -6.49 -11.33
N ILE A 61 -0.92 -5.95 -10.81
CA ILE A 61 0.25 -5.56 -11.60
C ILE A 61 0.80 -6.76 -12.38
N GLY A 62 0.94 -7.92 -11.72
CA GLY A 62 1.39 -9.16 -12.38
C GLY A 62 0.48 -9.57 -13.54
N SER A 63 -0.83 -9.46 -13.36
CA SER A 63 -1.83 -9.76 -14.41
C SER A 63 -1.71 -8.81 -15.61
N LEU A 64 -1.48 -7.52 -15.36
CA LEU A 64 -1.25 -6.51 -16.39
C LEU A 64 0.05 -6.77 -17.16
N PHE A 65 1.13 -7.14 -16.48
CA PHE A 65 2.39 -7.51 -17.15
C PHE A 65 2.26 -8.76 -18.01
N GLN A 66 1.50 -9.77 -17.57
CA GLN A 66 1.20 -10.94 -18.39
C GLN A 66 0.46 -10.53 -19.67
N ARG A 67 -0.52 -9.62 -19.57
CA ARG A 67 -1.24 -9.11 -20.74
C ARG A 67 -0.33 -8.33 -21.68
N ALA A 68 0.48 -7.42 -21.14
CA ALA A 68 1.47 -6.66 -21.90
C ALA A 68 2.44 -7.58 -22.65
N ARG A 69 2.88 -8.68 -22.02
CA ARG A 69 3.74 -9.68 -22.67
C ARG A 69 3.05 -10.38 -23.83
N VAL A 70 1.76 -10.74 -23.69
CA VAL A 70 0.98 -11.33 -24.79
C VAL A 70 0.89 -10.36 -25.97
N LEU A 71 0.58 -9.09 -25.70
CA LEU A 71 0.54 -8.05 -26.72
C LEU A 71 1.88 -7.83 -27.41
N ALA A 72 2.99 -7.84 -26.66
CA ALA A 72 4.33 -7.70 -27.22
C ALA A 72 4.69 -8.86 -28.15
N VAL A 73 4.33 -10.10 -27.79
CA VAL A 73 4.52 -11.27 -28.66
C VAL A 73 3.62 -11.18 -29.90
N GLN A 74 2.38 -10.74 -29.74
CA GLN A 74 1.46 -10.52 -30.85
C GLN A 74 2.00 -9.48 -31.84
N ALA A 75 2.50 -8.35 -31.34
CA ALA A 75 3.14 -7.32 -32.17
C ALA A 75 4.40 -7.84 -32.89
N SER A 76 5.22 -8.66 -32.22
CA SER A 76 6.47 -9.22 -32.77
C SER A 76 6.23 -10.24 -33.87
N ASN A 77 5.15 -11.02 -33.80
CA ASN A 77 4.89 -12.09 -34.76
C ASN A 77 4.56 -11.62 -36.19
N GLY A 78 4.42 -10.32 -36.45
CA GLY A 78 4.65 -9.71 -37.78
C GLY A 78 3.83 -10.24 -38.97
N ILE A 79 2.74 -10.99 -38.78
CA ILE A 79 1.93 -11.59 -39.86
C ILE A 79 1.00 -10.56 -40.53
N TYR A 80 1.39 -9.30 -40.52
CA TYR A 80 0.48 -8.17 -40.68
C TYR A 80 0.90 -7.34 -41.90
N GLN A 81 0.59 -7.84 -43.09
CA GLN A 81 0.76 -7.11 -44.35
C GLN A 81 -0.55 -6.43 -44.76
N GLY A 82 -0.45 -5.17 -45.24
CA GLY A 82 -1.59 -4.36 -45.73
C GLY A 82 -2.40 -3.66 -44.63
N ASP A 83 -3.54 -3.08 -44.99
CA ASP A 83 -4.37 -2.23 -44.10
C ASP A 83 -4.81 -2.94 -42.79
N LYS A 84 -5.02 -4.27 -42.84
CA LYS A 84 -5.36 -5.08 -41.65
C LYS A 84 -4.24 -5.13 -40.61
N GLY A 85 -3.00 -4.99 -41.04
CA GLY A 85 -1.86 -4.96 -40.13
C GLY A 85 -1.79 -3.66 -39.34
N PHE A 86 -2.08 -2.54 -40.02
CA PHE A 86 -2.12 -1.23 -39.40
C PHE A 86 -3.24 -1.10 -38.36
N GLU A 87 -4.45 -1.59 -38.66
CA GLU A 87 -5.57 -1.56 -37.71
C GLU A 87 -5.25 -2.31 -36.41
N LEU A 88 -4.57 -3.46 -36.52
CA LEU A 88 -4.19 -4.24 -35.36
C LEU A 88 -3.05 -3.59 -34.57
N GLU A 89 -2.06 -3.01 -35.23
CA GLU A 89 -0.97 -2.28 -34.57
C GLU A 89 -1.51 -1.10 -33.76
N VAL A 90 -2.49 -0.38 -34.31
CA VAL A 90 -3.22 0.68 -33.60
C VAL A 90 -4.02 0.13 -32.41
N ALA A 91 -4.69 -1.02 -32.56
CA ALA A 91 -5.44 -1.64 -31.48
C ALA A 91 -4.52 -2.10 -30.33
N VAL A 92 -3.40 -2.75 -30.65
CA VAL A 92 -2.38 -3.17 -29.68
C VAL A 92 -1.76 -1.96 -28.98
N GLY A 93 -1.44 -0.89 -29.71
CA GLY A 93 -0.92 0.34 -29.11
C GLY A 93 -1.89 1.01 -28.14
N LYS A 94 -3.19 1.02 -28.46
CA LYS A 94 -4.22 1.52 -27.53
C LYS A 94 -4.30 0.67 -26.27
N GLU A 95 -4.26 -0.66 -26.42
CA GLU A 95 -4.34 -1.56 -25.28
C GLU A 95 -3.11 -1.44 -24.36
N ILE A 96 -1.93 -1.21 -24.92
CA ILE A 96 -0.72 -0.92 -24.14
C ILE A 96 -0.86 0.40 -23.36
N ASP A 97 -1.44 1.46 -23.98
CA ASP A 97 -1.72 2.73 -23.28
C ASP A 97 -2.70 2.53 -22.11
N GLU A 98 -3.76 1.73 -22.32
CA GLU A 98 -4.71 1.38 -21.26
C GLU A 98 -4.04 0.60 -20.11
N ILE A 99 -3.16 -0.35 -20.43
CA ILE A 99 -2.37 -1.08 -19.42
C ILE A 99 -1.48 -0.13 -18.63
N LEU A 100 -0.79 0.80 -19.31
CA LEU A 100 0.09 1.77 -18.66
C LEU A 100 -0.70 2.69 -17.72
N ARG A 101 -1.89 3.13 -18.11
CA ARG A 101 -2.81 3.89 -17.24
C ARG A 101 -3.22 3.09 -16.02
N ALA A 102 -3.65 1.85 -16.22
CA ALA A 102 -4.05 0.97 -15.12
C ALA A 102 -2.88 0.72 -14.14
N LEU A 103 -1.65 0.58 -14.64
CA LEU A 103 -0.46 0.47 -13.79
C LEU A 103 -0.24 1.72 -12.94
N VAL A 104 -0.34 2.92 -13.53
CA VAL A 104 -0.20 4.19 -12.79
C VAL A 104 -1.30 4.35 -11.75
N ASP A 105 -2.53 3.93 -12.05
CA ASP A 105 -3.65 3.97 -11.12
C ASP A 105 -3.40 3.05 -9.92
N ILE A 106 -2.96 1.81 -10.16
CA ILE A 106 -2.60 0.86 -9.10
C ILE A 106 -1.41 1.38 -8.27
N ALA A 107 -0.40 1.94 -8.94
CA ALA A 107 0.77 2.48 -8.27
C ALA A 107 0.43 3.70 -7.38
N ASN A 108 -0.69 4.37 -7.65
CA ASN A 108 -1.21 5.48 -6.86
C ASN A 108 -2.33 5.07 -5.89
N THR A 109 -2.60 3.77 -5.71
CA THR A 109 -3.61 3.26 -4.76
C THR A 109 -3.33 3.76 -3.34
N ARG A 110 -4.42 4.12 -2.65
CA ARG A 110 -4.41 4.59 -1.26
C ARG A 110 -5.08 3.57 -0.35
N ASP A 111 -4.58 3.47 0.88
CA ASP A 111 -5.20 2.67 1.93
C ASP A 111 -6.51 3.30 2.45
N ALA A 112 -7.18 2.59 3.36
CA ALA A 112 -8.41 3.06 4.02
C ALA A 112 -8.24 4.37 4.81
N THR A 113 -7.01 4.75 5.17
CA THR A 113 -6.69 6.00 5.86
C THR A 113 -6.38 7.15 4.88
N GLY A 114 -6.45 6.88 3.57
CA GLY A 114 -6.15 7.82 2.51
C GLY A 114 -4.66 7.99 2.21
N ARG A 115 -3.77 7.15 2.76
CA ARG A 115 -2.33 7.24 2.52
C ARG A 115 -1.93 6.37 1.33
N PRO A 116 -1.03 6.84 0.44
CA PRO A 116 -0.55 6.04 -0.67
C PRO A 116 0.17 4.78 -0.18
N LEU A 117 -0.04 3.66 -0.88
CA LEU A 117 0.59 2.38 -0.54
C LEU A 117 2.08 2.38 -0.87
N PHE A 118 2.44 2.98 -2.02
CA PHE A 118 3.79 2.93 -2.60
C PHE A 118 4.58 4.25 -2.45
N GLY A 119 4.17 5.15 -1.55
CA GLY A 119 4.77 6.48 -1.38
C GLY A 119 5.95 6.59 -0.40
N GLY A 120 6.27 5.51 0.34
CA GLY A 120 7.23 5.58 1.43
C GLY A 120 6.70 6.43 2.59
N HIS A 121 7.41 7.47 3.01
CA HIS A 121 6.91 8.46 3.98
C HIS A 121 6.11 9.60 3.33
N VAL A 122 6.16 9.76 2.00
CA VAL A 122 5.37 10.75 1.29
C VAL A 122 3.90 10.31 1.26
N ILE A 123 3.04 11.01 2.01
CA ILE A 123 1.61 10.70 2.12
C ILE A 123 0.66 11.74 1.51
N GLU A 124 1.13 12.96 1.31
CA GLU A 124 0.29 14.10 0.92
C GLU A 124 -0.05 14.12 -0.58
N ARG A 125 0.80 13.52 -1.41
CA ARG A 125 0.67 13.53 -2.88
C ARG A 125 0.72 12.13 -3.47
N PRO A 126 0.19 11.93 -4.69
CA PRO A 126 0.37 10.68 -5.43
C PRO A 126 1.87 10.39 -5.65
N PRO A 127 2.32 9.15 -5.43
CA PRO A 127 3.71 8.78 -5.63
C PRO A 127 4.15 8.69 -7.10
N PHE A 128 3.24 8.47 -8.04
CA PHE A 128 3.57 8.36 -9.47
C PHE A 128 2.84 9.45 -10.26
N GLU A 129 3.61 10.31 -10.93
CA GLU A 129 3.08 11.39 -11.77
C GLU A 129 3.29 11.02 -13.26
N PRO A 130 2.22 10.79 -14.04
CA PRO A 130 2.37 10.51 -15.45
C PRO A 130 2.81 11.78 -16.20
N ILE A 131 3.81 11.62 -17.07
CA ILE A 131 4.23 12.67 -17.99
C ILE A 131 3.47 12.46 -19.29
N GLU A 132 2.58 13.40 -19.63
CA GLU A 132 1.78 13.33 -20.84
C GLU A 132 2.42 14.16 -21.97
N SER A 133 2.35 13.64 -23.20
CA SER A 133 2.72 14.41 -24.38
C SER A 133 1.77 14.14 -25.55
N LYS A 134 1.78 15.09 -26.49
CA LYS A 134 1.10 14.94 -27.79
C LYS A 134 2.04 14.19 -28.72
N ILE A 135 1.70 12.94 -29.01
CA ILE A 135 2.49 12.13 -29.95
C ILE A 135 1.78 12.18 -31.31
N LYS A 136 2.54 12.50 -32.36
CA LYS A 136 2.10 12.27 -33.74
C LYS A 136 2.27 10.79 -34.04
N GLY A 137 1.17 10.06 -34.13
CA GLY A 137 1.15 8.67 -34.58
C GLY A 137 1.56 8.55 -36.05
N LEU A 138 1.77 7.31 -36.50
CA LEU A 138 1.99 6.99 -37.90
C LEU A 138 0.85 7.55 -38.76
N GLN A 139 1.20 8.16 -39.90
CA GLN A 139 0.27 8.82 -40.84
C GLN A 139 -0.49 10.06 -40.31
N GLY A 140 0.01 10.74 -39.28
CA GLY A 140 -0.54 12.05 -38.87
C GLY A 140 -1.77 11.98 -37.95
N ILE A 141 -2.07 10.81 -37.40
CA ILE A 141 -3.06 10.65 -36.33
C ILE A 141 -2.47 11.26 -35.05
N GLU A 142 -3.04 12.36 -34.55
CA GLU A 142 -2.64 12.94 -33.27
C GLU A 142 -3.25 12.15 -32.11
N LEU A 143 -2.41 11.47 -31.33
CA LEU A 143 -2.80 10.85 -30.08
C LEU A 143 -2.58 11.85 -28.95
N LYS A 144 -3.69 12.30 -28.35
CA LYS A 144 -3.68 13.25 -27.22
C LYS A 144 -3.55 12.49 -25.90
N ASN A 145 -2.85 13.08 -24.93
CA ASN A 145 -2.73 12.61 -23.55
C ASN A 145 -2.05 11.24 -23.38
N GLN A 146 -1.15 10.84 -24.28
CA GLN A 146 -0.39 9.61 -24.12
C GLN A 146 0.67 9.76 -23.02
N TYR A 147 0.79 8.74 -22.17
CA TYR A 147 1.82 8.70 -21.14
C TYR A 147 3.17 8.39 -21.82
N ILE A 148 4.09 9.35 -21.80
CA ILE A 148 5.45 9.20 -22.35
C ILE A 148 6.48 8.81 -21.28
N GLY A 149 6.09 8.86 -20.02
CA GLY A 149 6.92 8.50 -18.88
C GLY A 149 6.11 8.59 -17.59
N VAL A 150 6.67 8.06 -16.52
CA VAL A 150 6.10 8.16 -15.17
C VAL A 150 7.23 8.56 -14.23
N GLU A 151 7.04 9.64 -13.50
CA GLU A 151 8.00 10.12 -12.51
C GLU A 151 7.61 9.63 -11.12
N TYR A 152 8.55 9.00 -10.41
CA TYR A 152 8.36 8.64 -9.00
C TYR A 152 8.68 9.84 -8.11
N ARG A 153 7.69 10.29 -7.33
CA ARG A 153 7.77 11.44 -6.41
C ARG A 153 7.61 11.06 -4.94
N GLY A 154 7.65 9.76 -4.63
CA GLY A 154 7.74 9.24 -3.27
C GLY A 154 9.18 9.24 -2.74
N ASP A 155 9.38 8.62 -1.59
CA ASP A 155 10.70 8.36 -1.03
C ASP A 155 10.97 6.85 -0.83
N ILE A 156 12.21 6.51 -0.50
CA ILE A 156 12.66 5.13 -0.32
C ILE A 156 12.42 4.58 1.09
N GLY A 157 11.78 5.37 1.96
CA GLY A 157 11.70 5.06 3.37
C GLY A 157 10.60 4.07 3.69
N GLU A 158 10.89 3.17 4.62
CA GLU A 158 9.95 2.18 5.12
C GLU A 158 9.38 2.63 6.47
N GLN A 159 8.05 2.55 6.60
CA GLN A 159 7.38 2.80 7.87
C GLN A 159 7.43 1.52 8.70
N LEU A 160 8.07 1.62 9.86
CA LEU A 160 8.19 0.53 10.81
C LEU A 160 7.05 0.57 11.84
N ARG A 161 6.52 -0.60 12.18
CA ARG A 161 5.55 -0.78 13.26
C ARG A 161 6.13 -1.69 14.33
N GLU A 162 6.03 -1.26 15.58
CA GLU A 162 6.40 -2.08 16.72
C GLU A 162 5.31 -3.14 16.96
N ILE A 163 5.70 -4.42 16.91
CA ILE A 163 4.79 -5.56 17.06
C ILE A 163 5.05 -6.36 18.34
N GLU A 164 6.22 -6.17 18.93
CA GLU A 164 6.60 -6.62 20.26
C GLU A 164 7.63 -5.63 20.80
N LYS A 165 7.87 -5.64 22.12
CA LYS A 165 8.82 -4.73 22.76
C LYS A 165 10.21 -4.80 22.10
N GLY A 166 10.55 -3.74 21.36
CA GLY A 166 11.82 -3.62 20.64
C GLY A 166 11.90 -4.40 19.32
N GLU A 167 10.79 -4.98 18.85
CA GLU A 167 10.69 -5.67 17.57
C GLU A 167 9.82 -4.87 16.59
N TYR A 168 10.38 -4.60 15.42
CA TYR A 168 9.78 -3.73 14.41
C TYR A 168 9.67 -4.43 13.06
N VAL A 169 8.53 -4.25 12.41
CA VAL A 169 8.26 -4.80 11.07
C VAL A 169 7.93 -3.67 10.09
N PRO A 170 8.51 -3.67 8.88
CA PRO A 170 8.11 -2.73 7.83
C PRO A 170 6.70 -3.06 7.32
N VAL A 171 5.83 -2.04 7.26
CA VAL A 171 4.44 -2.17 6.77
C VAL A 171 4.20 -1.43 5.47
N THR A 172 5.27 -1.01 4.80
CA THR A 172 5.22 -0.27 3.53
C THR A 172 6.29 -0.79 2.59
N ILE A 173 5.98 -0.80 1.30
CA ILE A 173 6.97 -1.05 0.26
C ILE A 173 7.05 0.23 -0.60
N PRO A 174 8.18 0.94 -0.61
CA PRO A 174 8.33 2.15 -1.41
C PRO A 174 8.33 1.81 -2.91
N GLY A 175 7.68 2.66 -3.70
CA GLY A 175 7.40 2.40 -5.11
C GLY A 175 8.64 2.19 -5.98
N ASN A 176 9.76 2.83 -5.65
CA ASN A 176 11.03 2.60 -6.36
C ASN A 176 11.53 1.13 -6.25
N LYS A 177 11.17 0.42 -5.17
CA LYS A 177 11.53 -1.01 -5.02
C LYS A 177 10.62 -1.94 -5.83
N VAL A 178 9.37 -1.52 -6.07
CA VAL A 178 8.36 -2.32 -6.77
C VAL A 178 8.43 -2.10 -8.28
N PHE A 179 8.54 -0.85 -8.70
CA PHE A 179 8.42 -0.43 -10.09
C PHE A 179 9.78 -0.11 -10.76
N GLY A 180 10.88 -0.18 -9.99
CA GLY A 180 12.23 0.13 -10.45
C GLY A 180 12.64 1.59 -10.23
N GLU A 181 13.92 1.90 -10.45
CA GLU A 181 14.39 3.28 -10.40
C GLU A 181 13.85 4.08 -11.59
N PRO A 182 13.37 5.32 -11.37
CA PRO A 182 13.02 6.20 -12.48
C PRO A 182 14.27 6.46 -13.34
N ILE A 183 14.13 6.32 -14.66
CA ILE A 183 15.18 6.60 -15.65
C ILE A 183 15.32 8.12 -15.82
#